data_AF-A0A6L9ETN1-F1
#
_entry.id   AF-A0A6L9ETN1-F1
#
_cell.length_a   1.000
_cell.length_b   1.000
_cell.length_c   1.000
_cell.angle_alpha   90.00
_cell.angle_beta   90.00
_cell.angle_gamma   90.00
#
_symmetry.space_group_name_H-M   'P 1'
#
loop_
_entity.id
_entity.type
_entity.pdbx_description
1 polymer ?
#
loop_
_entity_poly.entity_id
_entity_poly.type
_entity_poly.pdbx_seq_one_letter_code
_entity_poly.pdbx_strand_id
1 'polypeptide(L)'
;MFKNPFRPTGWEQTDIFLDMNFNGVPDNSDTFIDLDHNGFDDTHDLFFDIDHDGVVDTHDINIDLDHNGFDDNHDMFFDMDHDGIPDIHDSFIDLDHDGINDGHAY
;
A
#
# COMPACT_ATOMS: atom_id res chain seq x y z
N MET A 1 -1.01 -11.22 -11.69
CA MET A 1 -1.38 -11.33 -10.27
C MET A 1 -0.73 -10.13 -9.64
N PHE A 2 -1.53 -9.08 -9.41
CA PHE A 2 -1.05 -7.89 -8.71
C PHE A 2 -0.54 -8.38 -7.35
N LYS A 3 0.76 -8.22 -7.08
CA LYS A 3 1.24 -8.30 -5.70
C LYS A 3 0.69 -7.03 -5.07
N ASN A 4 -0.02 -7.16 -3.96
CA ASN A 4 -0.44 -5.98 -3.21
C ASN A 4 0.85 -5.23 -2.82
N PRO A 5 1.07 -4.00 -3.32
CA PRO A 5 2.35 -3.31 -3.20
C PRO A 5 2.60 -2.84 -1.75
N PHE A 6 1.54 -2.64 -0.96
CA PHE A 6 1.62 -2.39 0.50
C PHE A 6 1.96 -3.63 1.32
N ARG A 7 2.05 -4.82 0.70
CA ARG A 7 2.22 -6.10 1.41
C ARG A 7 3.43 -6.84 0.86
N PRO A 8 4.64 -6.52 1.35
CA PRO A 8 5.83 -7.25 0.99
C PRO A 8 5.64 -8.76 1.23
N THR A 9 6.43 -9.55 0.52
CA THR A 9 6.30 -11.01 0.60
C THR A 9 6.56 -11.49 2.03
N GLY A 10 5.54 -12.04 2.69
CA GLY A 10 5.61 -12.45 4.09
C GLY A 10 4.78 -11.59 5.06
N TRP A 11 4.12 -10.53 4.58
CA TRP A 11 3.25 -9.71 5.42
C TRP A 11 1.97 -10.46 5.84
N GLU A 12 1.63 -10.42 7.13
CA GLU A 12 0.38 -10.95 7.69
C GLU A 12 -0.53 -9.79 8.11
N GLN A 13 -1.68 -9.65 7.44
CA GLN A 13 -2.72 -8.69 7.84
C GLN A 13 -3.37 -9.13 9.14
N THR A 14 -3.38 -8.26 10.15
CA THR A 14 -4.05 -8.48 11.44
C THR A 14 -5.28 -7.62 11.64
N ASP A 15 -5.34 -6.45 11.01
CA ASP A 15 -6.53 -5.61 11.14
C ASP A 15 -7.63 -6.03 10.16
N ILE A 16 -8.86 -6.15 10.69
CA ILE A 16 -10.05 -6.52 9.92
C ILE A 16 -10.86 -5.33 9.45
N PHE A 17 -10.48 -4.12 9.90
CA PHE A 17 -11.14 -2.86 9.57
C PHE A 17 -10.40 -2.09 8.46
N LEU A 18 -9.16 -2.48 8.14
CA LEU A 18 -8.28 -1.91 7.13
C LEU A 18 -9.06 -1.45 5.89
N ASP A 19 -8.97 -0.17 5.59
CA ASP A 19 -9.68 0.53 4.52
C ASP A 19 -8.71 1.45 3.76
N MET A 20 -7.88 0.85 2.90
CA MET A 20 -6.77 1.56 2.23
C MET A 20 -7.24 2.64 1.26
N ASN A 21 -8.44 2.49 0.68
CA ASN A 21 -9.00 3.48 -0.23
C ASN A 21 -9.92 4.49 0.47
N PHE A 22 -10.06 4.43 1.80
CA PHE A 22 -10.84 5.33 2.65
C PHE A 22 -12.31 5.49 2.22
N ASN A 23 -12.92 4.43 1.71
CA ASN A 23 -14.29 4.49 1.20
C ASN A 23 -15.37 4.10 2.25
N GLY A 24 -14.94 3.70 3.45
CA GLY A 24 -15.78 3.29 4.56
C GLY A 24 -16.20 1.81 4.52
N VAL A 25 -15.60 1.01 3.65
CA VAL A 25 -15.80 -0.44 3.53
C VAL A 25 -14.44 -1.12 3.73
N PRO A 26 -14.29 -1.99 4.75
CA PRO A 26 -13.03 -2.68 4.94
C PRO A 26 -12.61 -3.50 3.71
N ASP A 27 -11.32 -3.50 3.39
CA ASP A 27 -10.67 -4.15 2.24
C ASP A 27 -11.15 -5.60 2.03
N ASN A 28 -11.37 -6.34 3.12
CA ASN A 28 -11.79 -7.75 3.07
C ASN A 28 -13.23 -7.97 2.56
N SER A 29 -14.03 -6.91 2.55
CA SER A 29 -15.42 -6.87 2.15
C SER A 29 -15.67 -5.91 0.98
N ASP A 30 -14.64 -5.14 0.59
CA ASP A 30 -14.73 -4.19 -0.49
C ASP A 30 -14.68 -4.90 -1.86
N THR A 31 -15.55 -4.44 -2.74
CA THR A 31 -15.66 -4.92 -4.13
C THR A 31 -15.29 -3.85 -5.14
N PHE A 32 -14.97 -2.64 -4.67
CA PHE A 32 -14.54 -1.51 -5.46
C PHE A 32 -13.26 -0.94 -4.83
N ILE A 33 -12.10 -1.42 -5.29
CA ILE A 33 -10.80 -1.00 -4.79
C ILE A 33 -10.29 0.12 -5.72
N ASP A 34 -9.83 1.23 -5.15
CA ASP A 34 -9.42 2.47 -5.85
C ASP A 34 -8.27 3.10 -5.06
N LEU A 35 -7.12 2.42 -5.07
CA LEU A 35 -5.98 2.74 -4.18
C LEU A 35 -5.26 4.03 -4.61
N ASP A 36 -5.29 4.36 -5.89
CA ASP A 36 -4.70 5.59 -6.42
C ASP A 36 -5.70 6.77 -6.43
N HIS A 37 -6.91 6.56 -5.91
CA HIS A 37 -8.01 7.53 -5.77
C HIS A 37 -8.37 8.25 -7.07
N ASN A 38 -8.24 7.58 -8.21
CA ASN A 38 -8.56 8.16 -9.51
C ASN A 38 -10.04 7.98 -9.92
N GLY A 39 -10.82 7.25 -9.11
CA GLY A 39 -12.25 7.03 -9.30
C GLY A 39 -12.61 5.85 -10.22
N PHE A 40 -11.62 5.04 -10.60
CA PHE A 40 -11.80 3.78 -11.31
C PHE A 40 -11.47 2.60 -10.38
N ASP A 41 -12.10 1.46 -10.65
CA ASP A 41 -11.76 0.22 -9.94
C ASP A 41 -10.40 -0.28 -10.46
N ASP A 42 -9.42 -0.42 -9.57
CA ASP A 42 -8.04 -0.85 -9.85
C ASP A 42 -7.99 -2.15 -10.67
N THR A 43 -8.95 -3.06 -10.48
CA THR A 43 -8.99 -4.34 -11.21
C THR A 43 -9.30 -4.17 -12.69
N HIS A 44 -9.85 -3.02 -13.08
CA HIS A 44 -10.23 -2.66 -14.43
C HIS A 44 -9.47 -1.43 -14.95
N ASP A 45 -8.63 -0.81 -14.12
CA ASP A 45 -7.94 0.40 -14.51
C ASP A 45 -6.66 0.11 -15.29
N LEU A 46 -6.56 0.74 -16.46
CA LEU A 46 -5.40 0.65 -17.36
C LEU A 46 -4.39 1.78 -17.10
N PHE A 47 -4.77 2.76 -16.29
CA PHE A 47 -3.96 3.93 -15.95
C PHE A 47 -3.57 3.97 -14.48
N PHE A 48 -3.78 2.85 -13.76
CA PHE A 48 -3.42 2.69 -12.36
C PHE A 48 -1.95 3.11 -12.14
N ASP A 49 -1.78 4.05 -11.22
CA ASP A 49 -0.55 4.78 -10.93
C ASP A 49 -0.53 5.06 -9.42
N ILE A 50 -0.05 4.07 -8.65
CA ILE A 50 -0.28 4.02 -7.20
C ILE A 50 0.57 5.02 -6.40
N ASP A 51 1.75 5.36 -6.89
CA ASP A 51 2.65 6.33 -6.26
C ASP A 51 2.53 7.74 -6.86
N HIS A 52 1.65 7.92 -7.85
CA HIS A 52 1.33 9.17 -8.53
C HIS A 52 2.55 9.84 -9.19
N ASP A 53 3.50 9.05 -9.70
CA ASP A 53 4.69 9.56 -10.39
C ASP A 53 4.41 9.96 -11.86
N GLY A 54 3.24 9.58 -12.39
CA GLY A 54 2.79 9.84 -13.75
C GLY A 54 3.16 8.74 -14.75
N VAL A 55 3.70 7.61 -14.29
CA VAL A 55 4.02 6.41 -15.05
C VAL A 55 3.11 5.28 -14.57
N VAL A 56 2.22 4.82 -15.44
CA VAL A 56 1.33 3.68 -15.14
C VAL A 56 2.14 2.48 -14.62
N ASP A 57 1.71 1.88 -13.51
CA ASP A 57 2.36 0.77 -12.79
C ASP A 57 2.82 -0.39 -13.69
N THR A 58 2.07 -0.67 -14.76
CA THR A 58 2.41 -1.74 -15.73
C THR A 58 3.71 -1.47 -16.51
N HIS A 59 4.18 -0.22 -16.52
CA HIS A 59 5.39 0.24 -17.17
C HIS A 59 6.38 0.88 -16.19
N ASP A 60 5.97 1.10 -14.94
CA ASP A 60 6.88 1.61 -13.93
C ASP A 60 7.68 0.48 -13.28
N ILE A 61 8.96 0.77 -13.07
CA ILE A 61 9.94 -0.14 -12.46
C ILE A 61 10.57 0.46 -11.21
N ASN A 62 10.16 1.67 -10.80
CA ASN A 62 10.71 2.38 -9.65
C ASN A 62 9.60 2.93 -8.73
N ILE A 63 8.60 2.09 -8.44
CA ILE A 63 7.50 2.45 -7.55
C ILE A 63 8.08 2.91 -6.20
N ASP A 64 7.67 4.08 -5.74
CA ASP A 64 8.14 4.77 -4.53
C ASP A 64 6.93 5.21 -3.69
N LEU A 65 6.29 4.25 -3.00
CA LEU A 65 5.01 4.49 -2.32
C LEU A 65 5.13 5.44 -1.11
N ASP A 66 6.27 5.43 -0.42
CA ASP A 66 6.50 6.29 0.76
C ASP A 66 7.14 7.64 0.39
N HIS A 67 7.38 7.87 -0.91
CA HIS A 67 7.94 9.08 -1.52
C HIS A 67 9.30 9.50 -0.95
N ASN A 68 10.13 8.53 -0.59
CA ASN A 68 11.46 8.79 -0.04
C ASN A 68 12.58 8.87 -1.10
N GLY A 69 12.24 8.61 -2.37
CA GLY A 69 13.13 8.70 -3.52
C GLY A 69 13.92 7.42 -3.83
N PHE A 70 13.55 6.29 -3.22
CA PHE A 70 14.10 4.97 -3.51
C PHE A 70 13.00 4.04 -4.00
N ASP A 71 13.31 3.21 -5.00
CA ASP A 71 12.40 2.14 -5.44
C ASP A 71 12.16 1.15 -4.31
N ASP A 72 10.89 0.90 -3.98
CA ASP A 72 10.42 0.08 -2.87
C ASP A 72 11.06 -1.32 -2.87
N ASN A 73 11.32 -1.90 -4.05
CA ASN A 73 11.93 -3.23 -4.16
C ASN A 73 13.36 -3.31 -3.62
N HIS A 74 14.05 -2.17 -3.51
CA HIS A 74 15.43 -2.06 -3.06
C HIS A 74 15.59 -1.20 -1.82
N ASP A 75 14.49 -0.69 -1.28
CA ASP A 75 14.56 0.19 -0.14
C ASP A 75 14.52 -0.57 1.20
N MET A 76 15.55 -0.34 2.00
CA MET A 76 15.65 -0.89 3.36
C MET A 76 15.09 0.07 4.42
N PHE A 77 14.72 1.28 4.00
CA PHE A 77 14.17 2.33 4.84
C PHE A 77 12.70 2.61 4.56
N PHE A 78 12.06 1.79 3.72
CA PHE A 78 10.65 1.85 3.38
C PHE A 78 9.81 1.96 4.66
N ASP A 79 9.01 3.01 4.74
CA ASP A 79 8.26 3.45 5.93
C ASP A 79 6.89 3.97 5.45
N MET A 80 5.94 3.04 5.29
CA MET A 80 4.71 3.30 4.56
C MET A 80 3.70 4.15 5.35
N ASP A 81 3.69 4.03 6.68
CA ASP A 81 2.82 4.82 7.57
C ASP A 81 3.52 6.08 8.14
N HIS A 82 4.75 6.32 7.71
CA HIS A 82 5.56 7.51 8.03
C HIS A 82 5.75 7.75 9.53
N ASP A 83 5.85 6.68 10.32
CA ASP A 83 6.04 6.75 11.77
C ASP A 83 7.52 6.99 12.17
N GLY A 84 8.44 6.81 11.21
CA GLY A 84 9.89 6.96 11.36
C GLY A 84 10.62 5.66 11.70
N ILE A 85 9.94 4.51 11.68
CA ILE A 85 10.47 3.17 11.85
C ILE A 85 10.28 2.43 10.52
N PRO A 86 11.35 1.99 9.85
CA PRO A 86 11.19 1.20 8.63
C PRO A 86 10.34 -0.05 8.85
N ASP A 87 9.44 -0.37 7.91
CA ASP A 87 8.47 -1.47 8.00
C ASP A 87 9.09 -2.81 8.41
N ILE A 88 10.33 -3.08 7.96
CA ILE A 88 11.09 -4.30 8.31
C ILE A 88 11.47 -4.41 9.80
N HIS A 89 11.34 -3.32 10.54
CA HIS A 89 11.64 -3.20 11.96
C HIS A 89 10.43 -2.74 12.77
N ASP A 90 9.34 -2.40 12.09
CA ASP A 90 8.13 -1.94 12.74
C ASP A 90 7.26 -3.12 13.19
N SER A 91 6.79 -3.02 14.44
CA SER A 91 5.87 -3.98 15.04
C SER A 91 4.44 -3.44 15.09
N PHE A 92 4.21 -2.21 14.67
CA PHE A 92 2.93 -1.53 14.67
C PHE A 92 2.84 -0.65 13.41
N ILE A 93 2.28 -1.21 12.34
CA ILE A 93 2.08 -0.48 11.08
C ILE A 93 0.60 -0.07 11.00
N ASP A 94 0.32 1.19 10.75
CA ASP A 94 -1.03 1.80 10.71
C ASP A 94 -1.25 2.59 9.42
N LEU A 95 -1.48 1.88 8.32
CA LEU A 95 -1.53 2.41 6.95
C LEU A 95 -2.75 3.31 6.73
N ASP A 96 -3.89 2.95 7.30
CA ASP A 96 -5.13 3.73 7.18
C ASP A 96 -5.35 4.71 8.35
N HIS A 97 -4.38 4.81 9.27
CA HIS A 97 -4.37 5.75 10.39
C HIS A 97 -5.60 5.63 11.30
N ASP A 98 -6.18 4.43 11.42
CA ASP A 98 -7.32 4.16 12.31
C ASP A 98 -6.90 3.86 13.77
N GLY A 99 -5.59 3.68 14.00
CA GLY A 99 -5.00 3.40 15.31
C GLY A 99 -5.00 1.92 15.69
N ILE A 100 -5.26 1.02 14.75
CA ILE A 100 -5.16 -0.43 14.86
C ILE A 100 -3.92 -0.89 14.07
N ASN A 101 -3.23 -1.91 14.57
CA ASN A 101 -2.09 -2.47 13.83
C ASN A 101 -2.59 -3.32 12.65
N ASP A 102 -2.22 -2.91 11.44
CA ASP A 102 -2.61 -3.54 10.19
C ASP A 102 -1.91 -4.85 9.94
N GLY A 103 -0.69 -5.00 10.47
CA GLY A 103 0.07 -6.22 10.27
C GLY A 103 1.53 -6.13 10.63
N HIS A 104 2.29 -7.09 10.15
CA HIS A 104 3.75 -7.14 10.31
C HIS A 104 4.36 -8.00 9.20
N ALA A 105 5.59 -7.67 8.82
CA ALA A 105 6.44 -8.51 7.98
C ALA A 105 7.20 -9.56 8.82
N TYR A 106 7.38 -10.78 8.28
CA TYR A 106 8.25 -11.82 8.86
C TYR A 106 9.66 -11.83 8.26
#